data_AF-A0A538U838-F1
#
_entry.id   AF-A0A538U838-F1
#
_cell.length_a   1.000
_cell.length_b   1.000
_cell.length_c   1.000
_cell.angle_alpha   90.00
_cell.angle_beta   90.00
_cell.angle_gamma   90.00
#
_symmetry.space_group_name_H-M   'P 1'
#
loop_
_entity.id
_entity.type
_entity.pdbx_description
1 polymer ?
#
loop_
_entity_poly.entity_id
_entity_poly.type
_entity_poly.pdbx_seq_one_letter_code
_entity_poly.pdbx_strand_id
1 'polypeptide(L)'
;MDRVDLSLRLRDDIELEFPVAETPAGTIALGFGATLDDAVAGALEGMLRILMARLGVSRKHALALASVAVDLRITQVVNGTVGAHAVLPPGALRA
;
A
#
# COMPACT_ATOMS: atom_id res chain seq x y z
N MET A 1 -5.52 -26.59 10.59
CA MET A 1 -4.60 -25.56 10.07
C MET A 1 -4.57 -25.74 8.58
N ASP A 2 -4.99 -24.74 7.84
CA ASP A 2 -5.01 -24.82 6.38
C ASP A 2 -3.56 -24.86 5.88
N ARG A 3 -3.29 -25.77 4.94
CA ARG A 3 -1.98 -25.85 4.29
C ARG A 3 -1.93 -24.82 3.17
N VAL A 4 -0.87 -24.02 3.15
CA VAL A 4 -0.59 -23.06 2.08
C VAL A 4 0.71 -23.43 1.39
N ASP A 5 0.73 -23.32 0.06
CA ASP A 5 1.93 -23.50 -0.75
C ASP A 5 2.44 -22.11 -1.19
N LEU A 6 3.71 -21.82 -0.90
CA LEU A 6 4.34 -20.53 -1.15
C LEU A 6 5.53 -20.68 -2.10
N SER A 7 5.76 -19.68 -2.94
CA SER A 7 6.98 -19.56 -3.76
C SER A 7 7.72 -18.29 -3.38
N LEU A 8 8.99 -18.40 -3.03
CA LEU A 8 9.84 -17.25 -2.71
C LEU A 8 10.82 -17.00 -3.85
N ARG A 9 10.95 -15.73 -4.25
CA ARG A 9 11.89 -15.28 -5.28
C ARG A 9 12.58 -14.02 -4.79
N LEU A 10 13.89 -13.94 -4.98
CA LEU A 10 14.64 -12.71 -4.76
C LEU A 10 14.50 -11.81 -6.00
N ARG A 11 14.30 -10.51 -5.78
CA ARG A 11 14.23 -9.45 -6.80
C ARG A 11 15.19 -8.35 -6.38
N ASP A 12 16.15 -8.03 -7.24
CA ASP A 12 17.17 -6.99 -7.06
C ASP A 12 16.86 -5.71 -7.84
N ASP A 13 15.76 -5.70 -8.59
CA ASP A 13 15.30 -4.61 -9.44
C ASP A 13 14.16 -3.77 -8.81
N ILE A 14 13.79 -4.06 -7.56
CA ILE A 14 12.72 -3.35 -6.85
C ILE A 14 13.27 -2.76 -5.55
N GLU A 15 13.10 -1.45 -5.38
CA GLU A 15 13.34 -0.77 -4.11
C GLU A 15 12.01 -0.60 -3.37
N LEU A 16 11.86 -1.28 -2.24
CA LEU A 16 10.67 -1.23 -1.39
C LEU A 16 11.03 -0.68 -0.01
N GLU A 17 10.38 0.40 0.39
CA GLU A 17 10.46 0.92 1.76
C GLU A 17 9.33 0.37 2.65
N PHE A 18 8.21 -0.02 2.05
CA PHE A 18 7.05 -0.57 2.74
C PHE A 18 6.64 -1.90 2.11
N PRO A 19 5.99 -2.80 2.86
CA PRO A 19 5.39 -3.99 2.27
C PRO A 19 4.30 -3.60 1.27
N VAL A 20 4.31 -4.25 0.11
CA VAL A 20 3.33 -4.05 -0.96
C VAL A 20 2.79 -5.40 -1.38
N ALA A 21 1.50 -5.47 -1.71
CA ALA A 21 0.87 -6.64 -2.29
C ALA A 21 0.17 -6.27 -3.60
N GLU A 22 0.30 -7.14 -4.60
CA GLU A 22 -0.53 -7.11 -5.80
C GLU A 22 -1.62 -8.18 -5.66
N THR A 23 -2.87 -7.77 -5.83
CA THR A 23 -4.04 -8.64 -5.67
C THR A 23 -5.05 -8.39 -6.79
N PRO A 24 -6.05 -9.26 -6.98
CA PRO A 24 -7.17 -8.97 -7.88
C PRO A 24 -7.95 -7.69 -7.51
N ALA A 25 -7.91 -7.29 -6.23
CA ALA A 25 -8.55 -6.06 -5.75
C ALA A 25 -7.70 -4.80 -6.01
N GLY A 26 -6.48 -4.95 -6.52
CA GLY A 26 -5.57 -3.86 -6.83
C GLY A 26 -4.25 -3.94 -6.07
N THR A 27 -3.46 -2.88 -6.23
CA THR A 27 -2.19 -2.70 -5.53
C THR A 27 -2.45 -2.20 -4.13
N ILE A 28 -1.78 -2.80 -3.15
CA ILE A 28 -1.97 -2.52 -1.72
C ILE A 28 -0.63 -2.11 -1.12
N ALA A 29 -0.56 -0.93 -0.53
CA ALA A 29 0.54 -0.53 0.34
C ALA A 29 0.14 -0.75 1.81
N LEU A 30 1.03 -1.37 2.58
CA LEU A 30 0.77 -1.73 3.96
C LEU A 30 1.49 -0.78 4.93
N GLY A 31 0.77 -0.32 5.95
CA GLY A 31 1.29 0.52 7.01
C GLY A 31 1.05 -0.08 8.39
N PHE A 32 2.01 0.15 9.28
CA PHE A 32 2.03 -0.37 10.64
C PHE A 32 2.50 0.73 11.60
N GLY A 33 1.98 0.75 12.81
CA GLY A 33 2.36 1.76 13.78
C GLY A 33 1.90 1.45 15.20
N ALA A 34 2.33 2.27 16.16
CA ALA A 34 1.86 2.18 17.54
C ALA A 34 0.41 2.65 17.67
N THR A 35 0.01 3.58 16.81
CA THR A 35 -1.37 4.10 16.70
C THR A 35 -1.96 3.82 15.32
N LEU A 36 -3.27 4.00 15.19
CA LEU A 36 -3.93 3.91 13.90
C LEU A 36 -3.49 5.04 12.96
N ASP A 37 -3.25 6.24 13.48
CA ASP A 37 -2.76 7.37 12.70
C ASP A 37 -1.40 7.08 12.07
N ASP A 38 -0.47 6.50 12.85
CA ASP A 38 0.85 6.07 12.35
C ASP A 38 0.71 5.03 11.23
N ALA A 39 -0.16 4.03 11.45
CA ALA A 39 -0.38 2.96 10.48
C ALA A 39 -0.99 3.49 9.17
N VAL A 40 -1.99 4.39 9.27
CA VAL A 40 -2.62 5.03 8.10
C VAL A 40 -1.63 5.92 7.35
N ALA A 41 -0.83 6.71 8.08
CA ALA A 41 0.20 7.55 7.48
C ALA A 41 1.24 6.72 6.72
N GLY A 42 1.70 5.61 7.29
CA GLY A 42 2.63 4.69 6.63
C GLY A 42 2.03 4.03 5.38
N ALA A 43 0.77 3.59 5.45
CA ALA A 43 0.08 2.97 4.32
C ALA A 43 -0.10 3.97 3.16
N LEU A 44 -0.52 5.19 3.48
CA LEU A 44 -0.67 6.27 2.50
C LEU A 44 0.68 6.64 1.89
N GLU A 45 1.73 6.80 2.70
CA GLU A 45 3.07 7.12 2.22
C GLU A 45 3.57 6.09 1.20
N GLY A 46 3.44 4.80 1.52
CA GLY A 46 3.78 3.73 0.59
C GLY A 46 3.03 3.83 -0.72
N MET A 47 1.72 4.14 -0.68
CA MET A 47 0.92 4.33 -1.88
C MET A 47 1.36 5.56 -2.69
N LEU A 48 1.71 6.67 -2.03
CA LEU A 48 2.22 7.86 -2.73
C LEU A 48 3.51 7.54 -3.47
N ARG A 49 4.44 6.79 -2.85
CA ARG A 49 5.69 6.36 -3.53
C ARG A 49 5.39 5.48 -4.75
N ILE A 50 4.43 4.56 -4.64
CA ILE A 50 3.98 3.74 -5.77
C ILE A 50 3.43 4.61 -6.91
N LEU A 51 2.53 5.55 -6.60
CA LEU A 51 1.93 6.45 -7.60
C LEU A 51 2.99 7.34 -8.27
N MET A 52 3.91 7.90 -7.49
CA MET A 52 5.02 8.70 -8.00
C MET A 52 5.92 7.89 -8.94
N ALA A 53 6.29 6.67 -8.55
CA ALA A 53 7.14 5.80 -9.36
C ALA A 53 6.43 5.31 -10.65
N ARG A 54 5.13 4.99 -10.58
CA ARG A 54 4.37 4.49 -11.73
C ARG A 54 4.01 5.57 -12.74
N LEU A 55 3.69 6.77 -12.27
CA LEU A 55 3.13 7.84 -13.10
C LEU A 55 4.12 8.98 -13.37
N GLY A 56 5.30 8.98 -12.73
CA GLY A 56 6.29 10.06 -12.88
C GLY A 56 5.81 11.41 -12.36
N VAL A 57 4.87 11.42 -11.42
CA VAL A 57 4.25 12.65 -10.90
C VAL A 57 4.89 13.11 -9.59
N SER A 58 4.75 14.41 -9.30
CA SER A 58 5.16 14.96 -8.01
C SER A 58 4.34 14.37 -6.86
N ARG A 59 4.90 14.40 -5.65
CA ARG A 59 4.19 13.98 -4.43
C ARG A 59 2.83 14.67 -4.26
N LYS A 60 2.75 15.98 -4.59
CA LYS A 60 1.49 16.74 -4.50
C LYS A 60 0.43 16.18 -5.44
N HIS A 61 0.81 15.84 -6.67
CA HIS A 61 -0.11 15.20 -7.62
C HIS A 61 -0.48 13.78 -7.20
N ALA A 62 0.48 12.98 -6.72
CA ALA A 62 0.20 11.66 -6.18
C ALA A 62 -0.80 11.72 -5.03
N LEU A 63 -0.67 12.69 -4.13
CA LEU A 63 -1.60 12.88 -3.01
C LEU A 63 -3.00 13.28 -3.49
N ALA A 64 -3.10 14.17 -4.48
CA ALA A 64 -4.38 14.53 -5.09
C ALA A 64 -5.06 13.33 -5.76
N LEU A 65 -4.30 12.49 -6.48
CA LEU A 65 -4.81 11.25 -7.07
C LEU A 65 -5.24 10.25 -6.01
N ALA A 66 -4.41 10.02 -4.98
CA ALA A 66 -4.73 9.12 -3.89
C ALA A 66 -6.02 9.53 -3.18
N SER A 67 -6.23 10.84 -2.96
CA SER A 67 -7.44 11.34 -2.29
C SER A 67 -8.75 10.97 -2.99
N VAL A 68 -8.74 10.68 -4.29
CA VAL A 68 -9.95 10.36 -5.06
C VAL A 68 -10.00 8.92 -5.57
N ALA A 69 -8.85 8.23 -5.60
CA ALA A 69 -8.73 6.92 -6.23
C ALA A 69 -8.23 5.80 -5.29
N VAL A 70 -7.83 6.12 -4.06
CA VAL A 70 -7.28 5.16 -3.09
C VAL A 70 -8.22 5.00 -1.91
N ASP A 71 -8.50 3.75 -1.54
CA ASP A 71 -9.22 3.40 -0.31
C ASP A 71 -8.24 3.17 0.84
N LEU A 72 -8.49 3.78 2.00
CA LEU A 72 -7.81 3.43 3.25
C LEU A 72 -8.66 2.42 4.03
N ARG A 73 -8.06 1.30 4.44
CA ARG A 73 -8.72 0.21 5.15
C ARG A 73 -7.93 -0.17 6.39
N ILE A 74 -8.63 -0.45 7.48
CA ILE A 74 -7.99 -0.95 8.72
C ILE A 74 -7.76 -2.45 8.59
N THR A 75 -6.55 -2.89 8.91
CA THR A 75 -6.17 -4.31 8.87
C THR A 75 -6.47 -4.98 10.20
N GLN A 76 -5.97 -4.40 11.29
CA GLN A 76 -6.13 -4.90 12.64
C GLN A 76 -5.79 -3.81 13.66
N VAL A 77 -6.42 -3.87 14.84
CA VAL A 77 -6.28 -2.89 15.94
C VAL A 77 -6.05 -3.54 17.31
N VAL A 78 -5.89 -4.86 17.35
CA VAL A 78 -5.89 -5.64 18.59
C VAL A 78 -4.52 -6.22 18.93
N ASN A 79 -3.56 -6.14 18.01
CA ASN A 79 -2.18 -6.51 18.30
C ASN A 79 -1.46 -5.34 19.01
N GLY A 80 -0.26 -5.59 19.52
CA GLY A 80 0.59 -4.51 20.06
C GLY A 80 1.04 -3.48 19.01
N THR A 81 0.93 -3.82 17.73
CA THR A 81 1.10 -2.92 16.58
C THR A 81 -0.26 -2.80 15.91
N VAL A 82 -0.65 -1.63 15.42
CA VAL A 82 -1.87 -1.41 14.62
C VAL A 82 -1.52 -1.44 13.14
N GLY A 83 -2.45 -1.86 12.28
CA GLY A 83 -2.23 -1.98 10.83
C GLY A 83 -3.32 -1.33 9.99
N ALA A 84 -2.93 -0.71 8.89
CA ALA A 84 -3.80 -0.17 7.85
C ALA A 84 -3.24 -0.45 6.46
N HIS A 85 -4.10 -0.44 5.46
CA HIS A 85 -3.74 -0.64 4.06
C HIS A 85 -4.32 0.48 3.19
N ALA A 86 -3.51 0.99 2.26
CA ALA A 86 -3.96 1.87 1.18
C ALA A 86 -4.11 1.02 -0.09
N VAL A 87 -5.30 0.99 -0.66
CA VAL A 87 -5.66 0.15 -1.81
C VAL A 87 -5.92 1.04 -3.02
N LEU A 88 -5.18 0.84 -4.10
CA LEU A 88 -5.45 1.42 -5.41
C LEU A 88 -6.20 0.37 -6.25
N PRO A 89 -7.52 0.51 -6.47
CA PRO A 89 -8.29 -0.45 -7.24
C PRO A 89 -7.81 -0.52 -8.69
N PRO A 90 -7.95 -1.70 -9.35
CA PRO A 90 -7.58 -1.86 -10.75
C PRO A 90 -8.39 -0.91 -11.63
N GLY A 91 -7.71 -0.20 -12.53
CA GLY A 91 -8.35 0.73 -13.46
C GLY A 91 -8.84 2.05 -12.84
N ALA A 92 -8.59 2.29 -11.54
CA ALA A 92 -8.93 3.55 -10.89
C ALA A 92 -8.19 4.75 -11.50
N LEU A 93 -6.99 4.51 -12.03
CA LEU A 93 -6.19 5.47 -12.78
C LEU A 93 -5.94 4.93 -14.19
N ARG A 94 -6.13 5.78 -15.20
CA ARG A 94 -5.73 5.51 -16.58
C ARG A 94 -4.42 6.25 -16.85
N ALA A 95 -3.42 5.53 -17.34
CA ALA A 95 -2.16 6.09 -17.82
C ALA A 95 -2.32 6.61 -19.25
#